data_AF-A0A1M4E276-F1
#
_entry.id   AF-A0A1M4E276-F1
#
_cell.length_a   1.000
_cell.length_b   1.000
_cell.length_c   1.000
_cell.angle_alpha   90.00
_cell.angle_beta   90.00
_cell.angle_gamma   90.00
#
_symmetry.space_group_name_H-M   'P 1'
#
loop_
_entity.id
_entity.type
_entity.pdbx_description
1 polymer ?
#
loop_
_entity_poly.entity_id
_entity_poly.type
_entity_poly.pdbx_seq_one_letter_code
_entity_poly.pdbx_strand_id
1 'polypeptide(L)'
;MLPLSLGMAWLLLAPLCLWLLIRGSTKERAGALVTLALLEMGTIGMDALPHPAVPVRSAAARAVPMPSSCDERAQVPHTAGIEDGGLLLSWPATSRECACAEVTLLARDRKLLIWLHTRREAQPGSPALPVRVEDGTASLRVPLPGKARHAPADGRSGRLIPQQAA
;
A
#
# COMPACT_ATOMS: atom_id res chain seq x y z
N MET A 1 9.90 -9.93 -29.24
CA MET A 1 10.39 -11.33 -29.13
C MET A 1 10.94 -11.62 -27.74
N LEU A 2 11.85 -10.79 -27.21
CA LEU A 2 12.44 -10.92 -25.87
C LEU A 2 11.46 -11.07 -24.67
N PRO A 3 10.35 -10.31 -24.56
CA PRO A 3 9.45 -10.46 -23.40
C PRO A 3 8.69 -11.80 -23.42
N LEU A 4 8.34 -12.30 -24.61
CA LEU A 4 7.64 -13.58 -24.77
C LEU A 4 8.57 -14.76 -24.43
N SER A 5 9.84 -14.70 -24.83
CA SER A 5 10.84 -15.73 -24.46
C SER A 5 11.15 -15.71 -22.97
N LEU A 6 11.21 -14.53 -22.34
CA LEU A 6 11.46 -14.41 -20.90
C LEU A 6 10.29 -14.96 -20.08
N GLY A 7 9.04 -14.68 -20.50
CA GLY A 7 7.85 -15.26 -19.87
C GLY A 7 7.82 -16.79 -19.96
N MET A 8 8.14 -17.36 -21.13
CA MET A 8 8.19 -18.82 -21.30
C MET A 8 9.32 -19.46 -20.49
N ALA A 9 10.48 -18.80 -20.38
CA ALA A 9 11.57 -19.26 -19.53
C ALA A 9 11.17 -19.31 -18.05
N TRP A 10 10.42 -18.31 -17.57
CA TRP A 10 9.87 -18.29 -16.21
C TRP A 10 8.92 -19.47 -15.95
N LEU A 11 7.99 -19.73 -16.88
CA LEU A 11 7.01 -20.81 -16.73
C LEU A 11 7.64 -22.21 -16.65
N LEU A 12 8.77 -22.43 -17.33
CA LEU A 12 9.43 -23.74 -17.36
C LEU A 12 10.51 -23.88 -16.28
N LEU A 13 11.34 -22.86 -16.09
CA LEU A 13 12.51 -22.95 -15.19
C LEU A 13 12.13 -22.77 -13.73
N ALA A 14 11.15 -21.93 -13.39
CA ALA A 14 10.75 -21.71 -11.99
C ALA A 14 10.26 -23.01 -11.30
N PRO A 15 9.30 -23.78 -11.86
CA PRO A 15 8.86 -25.02 -11.21
C PRO A 15 9.96 -26.09 -11.19
N LEU A 16 10.81 -26.16 -12.22
CA LEU A 16 11.94 -27.09 -12.27
C LEU A 16 13.01 -26.76 -11.21
N CYS A 17 13.35 -25.47 -11.05
CA CYS A 17 14.28 -25.01 -10.02
C CYS A 17 13.74 -25.26 -8.61
N LEU A 18 12.44 -25.01 -8.39
CA LEU A 18 11.79 -25.30 -7.12
C LEU A 18 11.82 -26.80 -6.80
N TRP A 19 11.58 -27.64 -7.80
CA TRP A 19 11.67 -29.10 -7.64
C TRP A 19 13.09 -29.58 -7.31
N LEU A 20 14.11 -29.05 -8.00
CA LEU A 20 15.52 -29.34 -7.72
C LEU A 20 15.98 -28.81 -6.35
N LEU A 21 15.44 -27.68 -5.88
CA LEU A 21 15.69 -27.18 -4.53
C LEU A 21 15.21 -28.15 -3.45
N ILE A 22 14.06 -28.76 -3.65
CA ILE A 22 13.46 -29.71 -2.70
C ILE A 22 14.16 -31.06 -2.76
N ARG A 23 14.43 -31.59 -3.97
CA ARG A 23 14.80 -33.00 -4.18
C ARG A 23 16.21 -33.24 -4.73
N GLY A 24 16.89 -32.20 -5.21
CA GLY A 24 18.22 -32.27 -5.82
C GLY A 24 19.37 -32.26 -4.81
N SER A 25 20.53 -32.69 -5.28
CA SER A 25 21.83 -32.65 -4.60
C SER A 25 22.37 -31.22 -4.46
N THR A 26 23.36 -31.00 -3.60
CA THR A 26 23.92 -29.66 -3.31
C THR A 26 24.39 -28.90 -4.56
N LYS A 27 24.90 -29.61 -5.58
CA LYS A 27 25.32 -28.99 -6.86
C LYS A 27 24.13 -28.55 -7.71
N GLU A 28 23.07 -29.35 -7.75
CA GLU A 28 21.83 -29.04 -8.49
C GLU A 28 21.07 -27.88 -7.83
N ARG A 29 21.07 -27.81 -6.50
CA ARG A 29 20.51 -26.69 -5.75
C ARG A 29 21.24 -25.38 -6.02
N ALA A 30 22.57 -25.41 -6.08
CA ALA A 30 23.36 -24.24 -6.44
C ALA A 30 23.05 -23.75 -7.85
N GLY A 31 22.91 -24.68 -8.81
CA GLY A 31 22.48 -24.37 -10.18
C GLY A 31 21.10 -23.70 -10.21
N ALA A 32 20.12 -24.26 -9.49
CA ALA A 32 18.76 -23.71 -9.41
C ALA A 32 18.73 -22.28 -8.83
N LEU A 33 19.52 -22.00 -7.78
CA LEU A 33 19.63 -20.66 -7.22
C LEU A 33 20.24 -19.67 -8.21
N VAL A 34 21.30 -20.06 -8.92
CA VAL A 34 21.94 -19.21 -9.94
C VAL A 34 20.97 -18.93 -11.09
N THR A 35 20.22 -19.93 -11.56
CA THR A 35 19.24 -19.75 -12.64
C THR A 35 18.10 -18.81 -12.23
N LEU A 36 17.59 -18.95 -10.99
CA LEU A 36 16.56 -18.05 -10.46
C LEU A 36 17.06 -16.61 -10.35
N ALA A 37 18.26 -16.40 -9.81
CA ALA A 37 18.85 -15.07 -9.70
C ALA A 37 19.05 -14.42 -11.08
N LEU A 38 19.44 -15.19 -12.09
CA LEU A 38 19.60 -14.69 -13.46
C LEU A 38 18.26 -14.31 -14.10
N LEU A 39 17.22 -15.12 -13.88
CA LEU A 39 15.86 -14.84 -14.35
C LEU A 39 15.29 -13.57 -13.73
N GLU A 40 15.45 -13.40 -12.42
CA GLU A 40 15.00 -12.21 -11.69
C GLU A 40 15.71 -10.95 -12.18
N MET A 41 17.04 -11.00 -12.32
CA MET A 41 17.82 -9.87 -12.82
C MET A 41 17.46 -9.53 -14.28
N GLY A 42 17.18 -10.53 -15.11
CA GLY A 42 16.69 -10.32 -16.49
C GLY A 42 15.32 -9.62 -16.55
N THR A 43 14.41 -9.96 -15.63
CA THR A 43 13.10 -9.30 -15.52
C THR A 43 13.23 -7.85 -15.07
N ILE A 44 14.06 -7.56 -14.06
CA ILE A 44 14.29 -6.19 -13.57
C ILE A 44 14.96 -5.33 -14.65
N GLY A 45 15.93 -5.89 -15.40
CA GLY A 45 16.59 -5.18 -16.49
C GLY A 45 15.66 -4.81 -17.65
N MET A 46 14.60 -5.60 -17.91
CA MET A 46 13.58 -5.25 -18.89
C MET A 46 12.63 -4.14 -18.40
N ASP A 47 12.31 -4.11 -17.10
CA ASP A 47 11.45 -3.08 -16.51
C ASP A 47 12.16 -1.71 -16.40
N ALA A 48 13.50 -1.72 -16.36
CA ALA A 48 14.35 -0.54 -16.39
C ALA A 48 14.46 0.13 -17.78
N LEU A 49 13.88 -0.45 -18.83
CA LEU A 49 13.81 0.22 -20.13
C LEU A 49 12.83 1.41 -20.04
N PRO A 50 13.18 2.60 -20.58
CA PRO A 50 12.28 3.74 -20.59
C PRO A 50 11.02 3.39 -21.41
N HIS A 51 9.91 3.14 -20.72
CA HIS A 51 8.62 2.99 -21.38
C HIS A 51 8.27 4.33 -22.03
N PRO A 52 7.99 4.39 -23.35
CA PRO A 52 7.46 5.60 -23.96
C PRO A 52 6.10 5.89 -23.31
N ALA A 53 5.96 7.08 -22.72
CA ALA A 53 4.75 7.54 -22.09
C ALA A 53 3.58 7.47 -23.09
N VAL A 54 2.72 6.45 -22.97
CA VAL A 54 1.44 6.43 -23.64
C VAL A 54 0.49 7.27 -22.79
N PRO A 55 -0.02 8.41 -23.28
CA PRO A 55 -0.97 9.20 -22.54
C PRO A 55 -2.32 8.48 -22.64
N VAL A 56 -2.66 7.69 -21.61
CA VAL A 56 -4.05 7.32 -21.39
C VAL A 56 -4.77 8.60 -20.97
N ARG A 57 -5.43 9.25 -21.94
CA ARG A 57 -6.47 10.25 -21.67
C ARG A 57 -7.58 9.57 -20.86
N SER A 58 -7.42 9.56 -19.54
CA SER A 58 -8.56 9.41 -18.64
C SER A 58 -9.37 10.69 -18.75
N ALA A 59 -10.66 10.53 -19.03
CA ALA A 59 -11.62 11.60 -19.20
C ALA A 59 -11.44 12.65 -18.09
N ALA A 60 -11.14 13.88 -18.49
CA ALA A 60 -11.06 15.01 -17.60
C ALA A 60 -12.45 15.25 -16.99
N ALA A 61 -12.69 14.65 -15.82
CA ALA A 61 -13.59 15.24 -14.85
C ALA A 61 -12.96 16.59 -14.49
N ARG A 62 -13.55 17.65 -15.05
CA ARG A 62 -13.27 19.07 -14.87
C ARG A 62 -12.35 19.32 -13.67
N ALA A 63 -11.05 19.43 -13.94
CA ALA A 63 -10.04 19.77 -12.95
C ALA A 63 -10.31 21.21 -12.49
N VAL A 64 -11.03 21.34 -11.39
CA VAL A 64 -10.87 22.50 -10.52
C VAL A 64 -9.37 22.54 -10.17
N PRO A 65 -8.66 23.67 -10.31
CA PRO A 65 -7.25 23.75 -9.99
C PRO A 65 -7.06 23.29 -8.54
N MET A 66 -6.48 22.10 -8.34
CA MET A 66 -6.07 21.66 -7.02
C MET A 66 -5.06 22.68 -6.50
N PRO A 67 -5.19 23.18 -5.26
CA PRO A 67 -4.15 24.00 -4.66
C PRO A 67 -2.83 23.22 -4.74
N SER A 68 -1.79 23.89 -5.24
CA SER A 68 -0.47 23.30 -5.54
C SER A 68 0.30 22.80 -4.31
N SER A 69 -0.27 22.95 -3.12
CA SER A 69 0.27 22.50 -1.84
C SER A 69 -0.90 22.03 -0.95
N CYS A 70 -0.78 20.82 -0.43
CA CYS A 70 -1.58 20.34 0.69
C CYS A 70 -0.67 20.22 1.92
N ASP A 71 -1.26 20.27 3.10
CA ASP A 71 -0.52 20.18 4.36
C ASP A 71 -0.18 18.72 4.64
N GLU A 72 0.98 18.29 4.16
CA GLU A 72 1.53 16.95 4.42
C GLU A 72 1.94 16.87 5.89
N ARG A 73 1.34 15.94 6.62
CA ARG A 73 1.59 15.81 8.06
C ARG A 73 1.21 14.44 8.56
N ALA A 74 1.84 14.07 9.66
CA ALA A 74 1.35 12.96 10.43
C ALA A 74 0.11 13.38 11.20
N GLN A 75 -0.96 12.61 11.02
CA GLN A 75 -2.24 12.86 11.63
C GLN A 75 -2.46 11.93 12.79
N VAL A 76 -3.07 12.46 13.85
CA VAL A 76 -3.63 11.65 14.93
C VAL A 76 -5.15 11.70 14.75
N PRO A 77 -5.80 10.58 14.39
CA PRO A 77 -7.25 10.55 14.31
C PRO A 77 -7.88 10.94 15.66
N HIS A 78 -8.90 11.78 15.62
CA HIS A 78 -9.65 12.16 16.81
C HIS A 78 -10.66 11.10 17.21
N THR A 79 -11.25 10.41 16.23
CA THR A 79 -12.12 9.28 16.50
C THR A 79 -11.87 8.13 15.55
N ALA A 80 -12.24 6.93 16.00
CA ALA A 80 -12.16 5.70 15.25
C ALA A 80 -13.47 4.91 15.39
N GLY A 81 -14.21 4.76 14.30
CA GLY A 81 -15.41 3.92 14.22
C GLY A 81 -15.08 2.58 13.58
N ILE A 82 -15.53 1.47 14.16
CA ILE A 82 -15.47 0.17 13.49
C ILE A 82 -16.77 0.04 12.68
N GLU A 83 -16.66 0.05 11.36
CA GLU A 83 -17.76 -0.21 10.43
C GLU A 83 -17.65 -1.64 9.88
N ASP A 84 -18.71 -2.16 9.27
CA ASP A 84 -18.73 -3.51 8.68
C ASP A 84 -17.59 -3.70 7.66
N GLY A 85 -16.53 -4.37 8.11
CA GLY A 85 -15.33 -4.69 7.33
C GLY A 85 -14.23 -3.61 7.32
N GLY A 86 -14.33 -2.55 8.13
CA GLY A 86 -13.33 -1.48 8.10
C GLY A 86 -13.26 -0.62 9.35
N LEU A 87 -12.22 0.22 9.39
CA LEU A 87 -12.01 1.26 10.39
C LEU A 87 -12.22 2.62 9.73
N LEU A 88 -13.21 3.37 10.19
CA LEU A 88 -13.39 4.77 9.83
C LEU A 88 -12.58 5.62 10.81
N LEU A 89 -11.56 6.31 10.29
CA LEU A 89 -10.77 7.27 11.03
C LEU A 89 -11.24 8.68 10.68
N SER A 90 -11.42 9.55 11.66
CA SER A 90 -11.79 10.95 11.41
C SER A 90 -10.97 11.95 12.23
N TRP A 91 -10.72 13.12 11.65
CA TRP A 91 -9.99 14.22 12.26
C TRP A 91 -10.46 15.57 11.68
N PRO A 92 -10.18 16.70 12.34
CA PRO A 92 -10.53 18.02 11.82
C PRO A 92 -9.76 18.29 10.52
N ALA A 93 -10.50 18.62 9.46
CA ALA A 93 -9.89 18.98 8.19
C ALA A 93 -9.23 20.36 8.31
N THR A 94 -8.08 20.52 7.65
CA THR A 94 -7.45 21.82 7.46
C THR A 94 -7.86 22.45 6.14
N SER A 95 -7.64 23.75 6.02
CA SER A 95 -7.89 24.53 4.81
C SER A 95 -7.15 24.00 3.57
N ARG A 96 -6.08 23.20 3.76
CA ARG A 96 -5.28 22.56 2.72
C ARG A 96 -5.13 21.05 2.96
N GLU A 97 -6.21 20.37 3.34
CA GLU A 97 -6.17 18.93 3.59
C GLU A 97 -5.76 18.15 2.32
N CYS A 98 -4.90 17.15 2.49
CA CYS A 98 -4.48 16.31 1.35
C CYS A 98 -5.58 15.32 0.96
N ALA A 99 -5.67 15.03 -0.33
CA ALA A 99 -6.65 14.08 -0.89
C ALA A 99 -6.34 12.60 -0.55
N CYS A 100 -5.12 12.31 -0.11
CA CYS A 100 -4.65 10.96 0.14
C CYS A 100 -3.94 10.85 1.49
N ALA A 101 -4.01 9.67 2.09
CA ALA A 101 -3.26 9.34 3.28
C ALA A 101 -2.72 7.91 3.25
N GLU A 102 -1.55 7.71 3.84
CA GLU A 102 -1.02 6.38 4.16
C GLU A 102 -1.45 5.95 5.54
N VAL A 103 -1.72 4.65 5.65
CA VAL A 103 -2.05 4.03 6.93
C VAL A 103 -1.17 2.81 7.14
N THR A 104 -0.49 2.80 8.28
CA THR A 104 0.16 1.59 8.80
C THR A 104 -0.59 1.12 10.03
N LEU A 105 -0.88 -0.18 10.07
CA LEU A 105 -1.59 -0.82 11.17
C LEU A 105 -0.69 -1.89 11.81
N LEU A 106 -0.63 -1.90 13.14
CA LEU A 106 0.03 -2.95 13.91
C LEU A 106 -0.86 -3.41 15.06
N ALA A 107 -1.22 -4.68 15.07
CA ALA A 107 -1.91 -5.29 16.20
C ALA A 107 -0.88 -5.65 17.29
N ARG A 108 -1.06 -5.12 18.50
CA ARG A 108 -0.19 -5.40 19.65
C ARG A 108 -0.97 -5.25 20.96
N ASP A 109 -0.87 -6.22 21.87
CA ASP A 109 -1.41 -6.13 23.24
C ASP A 109 -2.89 -5.69 23.30
N ARG A 110 -3.76 -6.32 22.48
CA ARG A 110 -5.19 -5.97 22.28
C ARG A 110 -5.46 -4.56 21.75
N LYS A 111 -4.43 -3.82 21.36
CA LYS A 111 -4.52 -2.53 20.67
C LYS A 111 -4.24 -2.69 19.18
N LEU A 112 -4.86 -1.83 18.40
CA LEU A 112 -4.55 -1.62 16.99
C LEU A 112 -3.83 -0.28 16.89
N LEU A 113 -2.51 -0.32 16.81
CA LEU A 113 -1.68 0.86 16.65
C LEU A 113 -1.79 1.36 15.21
N ILE A 114 -2.12 2.64 15.07
CA ILE A 114 -2.43 3.28 13.79
C ILE A 114 -1.45 4.43 13.58
N TRP A 115 -0.69 4.39 12.49
CA TRP A 115 0.06 5.54 11.99
C TRP A 115 -0.60 6.05 10.73
N LEU A 116 -0.98 7.33 10.73
CA LEU A 116 -1.64 8.00 9.62
C LEU A 116 -0.76 9.15 9.14
N HIS A 117 -0.53 9.22 7.83
CA HIS A 117 0.24 10.30 7.20
C HIS A 117 -0.49 10.83 5.97
N THR A 118 -0.93 12.08 6.01
CA THR A 118 -1.55 12.76 4.87
C THR A 118 -0.47 13.27 3.94
N ARG A 119 -0.68 13.06 2.64
CA ARG A 119 0.28 13.44 1.60
C ARG A 119 -0.41 13.72 0.28
N ARG A 120 0.28 14.45 -0.59
CA ARG A 120 -0.27 14.83 -1.89
C ARG A 120 -0.44 13.64 -2.84
N GLU A 121 0.54 12.75 -2.87
CA GLU A 121 0.62 11.67 -3.85
C GLU A 121 0.95 10.33 -3.17
N ALA A 122 0.45 9.24 -3.76
CA ALA A 122 0.78 7.90 -3.31
C ALA A 122 2.26 7.60 -3.53
N GLN A 123 2.94 7.01 -2.54
CA GLN A 123 4.25 6.42 -2.73
C GLN A 123 4.07 5.16 -3.55
N PRO A 124 4.98 4.92 -4.49
CA PRO A 124 5.15 3.60 -5.06
C PRO A 124 5.42 2.60 -3.93
N GLY A 125 4.59 1.56 -3.81
CA GLY A 125 4.77 0.47 -2.84
C GLY A 125 4.00 0.61 -1.53
N SER A 126 3.34 1.75 -1.26
CA SER A 126 2.52 1.94 -0.05
C SER A 126 1.06 2.22 -0.43
N PRO A 127 0.07 1.52 0.15
CA PRO A 127 -1.33 1.78 -0.14
C PRO A 127 -1.73 3.18 0.36
N ALA A 128 -1.96 4.09 -0.59
CA ALA A 128 -2.58 5.37 -0.31
C ALA A 128 -4.11 5.22 -0.37
N LEU A 129 -4.78 5.63 0.70
CA LEU A 129 -6.22 5.61 0.81
C LEU A 129 -6.79 7.03 0.63
N PRO A 130 -7.96 7.18 -0.03
CA PRO A 130 -8.53 8.49 -0.31
C PRO A 130 -9.15 9.10 0.95
N VAL A 131 -8.76 10.34 1.26
CA VAL A 131 -9.33 11.15 2.33
C VAL A 131 -10.57 11.86 1.81
N ARG A 132 -11.67 11.76 2.55
CA ARG A 132 -12.91 12.48 2.26
C ARG A 132 -13.10 13.61 3.27
N VAL A 133 -13.31 14.82 2.77
CA VAL A 133 -13.58 15.99 3.60
C VAL A 133 -15.05 16.36 3.46
N GLU A 134 -15.78 16.33 4.56
CA GLU A 134 -17.20 16.67 4.63
C GLU A 134 -17.43 17.47 5.91
N ASP A 135 -18.15 18.59 5.82
CA ASP A 135 -18.47 19.48 6.95
C ASP A 135 -17.27 19.84 7.86
N GLY A 136 -16.10 20.07 7.26
CA GLY A 136 -14.87 20.41 8.00
C GLY A 136 -14.21 19.23 8.73
N THR A 137 -14.69 18.01 8.50
CA THR A 137 -14.13 16.76 9.03
C THR A 137 -13.50 15.96 7.91
N ALA A 138 -12.24 15.60 8.06
CA ALA A 138 -11.54 14.67 7.20
C ALA A 138 -11.76 13.24 7.71
N SER A 139 -12.07 12.33 6.80
CA SER A 139 -12.37 10.94 7.11
C SER A 139 -11.69 9.99 6.14
N LEU A 140 -11.37 8.79 6.64
CA LEU A 140 -10.67 7.76 5.89
C LEU A 140 -11.17 6.38 6.30
N ARG A 141 -11.55 5.55 5.32
CA ARG A 141 -11.92 4.16 5.56
C ARG A 141 -10.73 3.25 5.29
N VAL A 142 -10.29 2.55 6.33
CA VAL A 142 -9.19 1.58 6.28
C VAL A 142 -9.78 0.17 6.26
N PRO A 143 -9.55 -0.63 5.22
CA PRO A 143 -10.04 -2.00 5.18
C PRO A 143 -9.33 -2.83 6.27
N LEU A 144 -10.09 -3.56 7.07
CA LEU A 144 -9.55 -4.42 8.12
C LEU A 144 -9.80 -5.90 7.75
N PRO A 145 -8.78 -6.76 7.79
CA PRO A 145 -8.97 -8.19 7.58
C PRO A 145 -9.68 -8.80 8.81
N GLY A 146 -11.00 -8.97 8.70
CA GLY A 146 -11.84 -9.64 9.71
C GLY A 146 -12.38 -8.72 10.81
N LYS A 147 -13.11 -9.31 11.77
CA LYS A 147 -13.70 -8.58 12.91
C LYS A 147 -12.58 -8.12 13.85
N ALA A 148 -12.12 -6.88 13.70
CA ALA A 148 -11.10 -6.32 14.57
C ALA A 148 -11.64 -6.16 16.00
N ARG A 149 -11.18 -7.02 16.91
CA ARG A 149 -11.44 -6.93 18.36
C ARG A 149 -10.43 -6.06 19.10
N HIS A 150 -9.59 -5.33 18.36
CA HIS A 150 -8.50 -4.53 18.92
C HIS A 150 -8.94 -3.09 19.13
N ALA A 151 -8.60 -2.52 20.29
CA ALA A 151 -8.92 -1.13 20.58
C ALA A 151 -8.00 -0.21 19.74
N PRO A 152 -8.55 0.70 18.92
CA PRO A 152 -7.75 1.60 18.09
C PRO A 152 -6.94 2.54 18.99
N ALA A 153 -5.66 2.68 18.66
CA ALA A 153 -4.72 3.50 19.39
C ALA A 153 -3.78 4.22 18.42
N ASP A 154 -3.37 5.42 18.79
CA ASP A 154 -2.33 6.14 18.05
C ASP A 154 -1.02 5.37 18.17
N GLY A 155 -0.41 5.04 17.03
CA GLY A 155 0.84 4.29 16.98
C GLY A 155 2.04 5.09 17.50
N ARG A 156 1.96 6.41 17.56
CA ARG A 156 3.04 7.27 18.07
C ARG A 156 3.06 7.31 19.59
N SER A 157 1.90 7.55 20.21
CA SER A 157 1.78 7.72 21.66
C SER A 157 1.29 6.47 22.40
N GLY A 158 0.72 5.50 21.69
CA GLY A 158 0.05 4.33 22.28
C GLY A 158 -1.27 4.66 23.00
N ARG A 159 -1.73 5.91 22.92
CA ARG A 159 -2.98 6.38 23.51
C ARG A 159 -4.17 5.85 22.71
N LEU A 160 -5.23 5.47 23.41
CA LEU A 160 -6.47 5.03 22.77
C LEU A 160 -7.09 6.18 21.99
N ILE A 161 -7.55 5.88 20.79
CA ILE A 161 -8.34 6.80 19.99
C ILE A 161 -9.79 6.62 20.42
N PRO A 162 -10.50 7.70 20.80
CA PRO A 162 -11.92 7.63 21.15
C PRO A 162 -12.71 6.89 20.08
N GLN A 163 -13.52 5.91 20.50
CA GLN A 163 -14.40 5.23 19.56
C GLN A 163 -15.63 6.06 19.29
N GLN A 164 -15.96 6.24 18.01
CA GLN A 164 -17.22 6.86 17.64
C GLN A 164 -18.33 5.86 17.96
N ALA A 165 -19.30 6.26 18.80
CA ALA A 165 -20.49 5.46 19.01
C ALA A 165 -21.29 5.43 17.70
N ALA A 166 -21.63 4.21 17.25
CA ALA A 166 -22.51 3.99 16.11
C ALA A 166 -23.94 4.47 16.42
#